data_AF-A0A7S0LAF4-F1
#
_entry.id   AF-A0A7S0LAF4-F1
#
_cell.length_a   1.000
_cell.length_b   1.000
_cell.length_c   1.000
_cell.angle_alpha   90.00
_cell.angle_beta   90.00
_cell.angle_gamma   90.00
#
_symmetry.space_group_name_H-M   'P 1'
#
loop_
_entity.id
_entity.type
_entity.pdbx_description
1 polymer ?
#
loop_
_entity_poly.entity_id
_entity_poly.type
_entity_poly.pdbx_seq_one_letter_code
_entity_poly.pdbx_strand_id
1 'polypeptide(L)'
;APPAAANPNMSTALFLLGKGSATSGEKQAAADELNNSECKSIITFVRSAGVQPADLLRFFDRKDHYLLFGRDADTVATSYFKSSAAVKHWNQGNERHPYLTINKKMGGEVMRAALLPQR
;
A
#
# COMPACT_ATOMS: atom_id res chain seq x y z
N ALA A 1 18.02 -52.67 -27.59
CA ALA A 1 18.69 -51.36 -27.65
C ALA A 1 18.34 -50.69 -28.99
N PRO A 2 17.53 -49.63 -29.00
CA PRO A 2 17.44 -48.69 -30.11
C PRO A 2 18.26 -47.40 -29.82
N PRO A 3 18.85 -46.76 -30.85
CA PRO A 3 19.75 -45.62 -30.69
C PRO A 3 19.06 -44.25 -30.68
N ALA A 4 19.65 -43.39 -29.84
CA ALA A 4 20.03 -41.99 -30.01
C ALA A 4 19.14 -41.01 -30.81
N ALA A 5 18.82 -39.94 -30.09
CA ALA A 5 18.08 -38.75 -30.47
C ALA A 5 18.86 -37.73 -31.31
N ALA A 6 18.11 -36.68 -31.68
CA ALA A 6 18.48 -35.29 -31.95
C ALA A 6 18.49 -34.88 -33.43
N ASN A 7 17.41 -34.20 -33.80
CA ASN A 7 17.24 -33.44 -35.04
C ASN A 7 16.80 -31.99 -34.71
N PRO A 8 16.96 -31.06 -35.65
CA PRO A 8 17.67 -29.80 -35.42
C PRO A 8 16.74 -28.57 -35.45
N ASN A 9 17.13 -27.50 -34.75
CA ASN A 9 16.89 -26.11 -35.19
C ASN A 9 17.48 -25.13 -34.18
N MET A 10 18.69 -24.64 -34.43
CA MET A 10 19.13 -23.38 -33.84
C MET A 10 18.80 -22.27 -34.82
N SER A 11 17.63 -21.65 -34.60
CA SER A 11 17.21 -20.44 -35.30
C SER A 11 17.79 -19.23 -34.58
N THR A 12 18.68 -18.53 -35.27
CA THR A 12 18.81 -17.07 -35.36
C THR A 12 18.51 -16.26 -34.08
N ALA A 13 19.57 -15.99 -33.30
CA ALA A 13 19.54 -14.94 -32.29
C ALA A 13 19.52 -13.55 -32.96
N LEU A 14 18.34 -12.94 -33.03
CA LEU A 14 18.17 -11.54 -33.41
C LEU A 14 18.49 -10.66 -32.19
N PHE A 15 19.70 -10.10 -32.19
CA PHE A 15 20.14 -9.10 -31.22
C PHE A 15 19.43 -7.77 -31.52
N LEU A 16 18.30 -7.52 -30.88
CA LEU A 16 17.64 -6.22 -30.88
C LEU A 16 18.23 -5.38 -29.75
N LEU A 17 19.18 -4.52 -30.12
CA LEU A 17 19.73 -3.46 -29.29
C LEU A 17 18.65 -2.38 -29.07
N GLY A 18 17.70 -2.67 -28.19
CA GLY A 18 16.69 -1.71 -27.75
C GLY A 18 17.31 -0.68 -26.81
N LYS A 19 17.61 0.51 -27.33
CA LYS A 19 17.78 1.72 -26.52
C LYS A 19 16.44 2.06 -25.85
N GLY A 20 16.18 1.49 -24.68
CA GLY A 20 15.08 1.89 -23.79
C GLY A 20 15.47 3.12 -22.97
N SER A 21 15.51 4.28 -23.62
CA SER A 21 15.62 5.57 -22.95
C SER A 21 14.25 5.98 -22.39
N ALA A 22 14.15 6.00 -21.06
CA ALA A 22 13.29 6.85 -20.24
C ALA A 22 11.82 7.07 -20.68
N THR A 23 10.90 6.28 -20.10
CA THR A 23 9.50 6.68 -19.88
C THR A 23 9.05 6.30 -18.46
N SER A 24 9.76 6.81 -17.44
CA SER A 24 9.40 6.66 -16.03
C SER A 24 8.57 7.82 -15.45
N GLY A 25 8.17 8.81 -16.28
CA GLY A 25 7.50 10.04 -15.82
C GLY A 25 5.97 9.98 -15.78
N GLU A 26 5.31 9.36 -16.76
CA GLU A 26 3.83 9.43 -16.87
C GLU A 26 3.08 8.52 -15.89
N LYS A 27 3.65 7.36 -15.50
CA LYS A 27 3.01 6.47 -14.52
C LYS A 27 3.00 7.02 -13.09
N GLN A 28 3.94 7.91 -12.76
CA GLN A 28 4.06 8.49 -11.42
C GLN A 28 2.95 9.52 -11.17
N ALA A 29 2.68 10.39 -12.15
CA ALA A 29 1.68 11.45 -12.04
C ALA A 29 0.24 10.92 -11.90
N ALA A 30 -0.12 9.89 -12.66
CA ALA A 30 -1.45 9.28 -12.56
C ALA A 30 -1.67 8.56 -11.22
N ALA A 31 -0.62 7.95 -10.66
CA ALA A 31 -0.67 7.34 -9.33
C ALA A 31 -0.83 8.41 -8.23
N ASP A 32 -0.15 9.54 -8.36
CA ASP A 32 -0.28 10.66 -7.42
C ASP A 32 -1.65 11.34 -7.49
N GLU A 33 -2.26 11.47 -8.68
CA GLU A 33 -3.63 11.98 -8.83
C GLU A 33 -4.68 11.05 -8.19
N LEU A 34 -4.57 9.74 -8.42
CA LEU A 34 -5.45 8.77 -7.74
C LEU A 34 -5.30 8.87 -6.22
N ASN A 35 -4.07 8.89 -5.73
CA ASN A 35 -3.77 9.03 -4.30
C ASN A 35 -4.36 10.33 -3.71
N ASN A 36 -4.35 11.43 -4.46
CA ASN A 36 -4.87 12.71 -4.02
C ASN A 36 -6.41 12.71 -3.99
N SER A 37 -7.06 12.10 -4.98
CA SER A 37 -8.53 11.94 -5.00
C SER A 37 -9.01 11.06 -3.83
N GLU A 38 -8.30 9.98 -3.55
CA GLU A 38 -8.59 9.08 -2.45
C GLU A 38 -8.37 9.75 -1.09
N CYS A 39 -7.26 10.47 -0.94
CA CYS A 39 -6.95 11.26 0.25
C CYS A 39 -8.10 12.22 0.58
N LYS A 40 -8.59 12.99 -0.40
CA LYS A 40 -9.74 13.90 -0.24
C LYS A 40 -11.01 13.17 0.21
N SER A 41 -11.29 12.01 -0.38
CA SER A 41 -12.48 11.22 -0.03
C SER A 41 -12.46 10.74 1.43
N ILE A 42 -11.30 10.25 1.89
CA ILE A 42 -11.12 9.74 3.25
C ILE A 42 -11.15 10.89 4.25
N ILE A 43 -10.49 12.01 3.97
CA ILE A 43 -10.50 13.19 4.83
C ILE A 43 -11.93 13.71 5.00
N THR A 44 -12.68 13.80 3.91
CA THR A 44 -14.08 14.26 3.94
C THR A 44 -14.93 13.30 4.78
N PHE A 45 -14.74 11.99 4.63
CA PHE A 45 -15.43 10.98 5.44
C PHE A 45 -15.04 11.04 6.92
N VAL A 46 -13.75 11.16 7.24
CA VAL A 46 -13.30 11.22 8.64
C VAL A 46 -13.83 12.48 9.32
N ARG A 47 -13.89 13.62 8.61
CA ARG A 47 -14.50 14.85 9.11
C ARG A 47 -16.00 14.69 9.35
N SER A 48 -16.72 13.98 8.49
CA SER A 48 -18.17 13.75 8.66
C SER A 48 -18.49 12.69 9.72
N ALA A 49 -17.61 11.72 9.94
CA ALA A 49 -17.78 10.66 10.94
C ALA A 49 -17.63 11.13 12.40
N GLY A 50 -17.27 12.40 12.62
CA GLY A 50 -17.22 13.02 13.94
C GLY A 50 -16.07 12.52 14.83
N VAL A 51 -16.14 12.88 16.12
CA VAL A 51 -15.11 12.55 17.12
C VAL A 51 -15.12 11.05 17.40
N GLN A 52 -13.97 10.42 17.19
CA GLN A 52 -13.78 8.99 17.43
C GLN A 52 -13.31 8.74 18.87
N PRO A 53 -13.89 7.73 19.56
CA PRO A 53 -13.40 7.33 20.88
C PRO A 53 -11.99 6.75 20.80
N ALA A 54 -11.24 6.88 21.88
CA ALA A 54 -9.83 6.52 21.95
C ALA A 54 -9.53 5.03 21.70
N ASP A 55 -10.51 4.16 21.99
CA ASP A 55 -10.35 2.70 21.97
C ASP A 55 -10.86 2.05 20.69
N LEU A 56 -11.26 2.85 19.69
CA LEU A 56 -11.77 2.36 18.42
C LEU A 56 -10.74 2.63 17.32
N LEU A 57 -10.47 1.62 16.48
CA LEU A 57 -9.64 1.74 15.28
C LEU A 57 -10.50 1.64 14.03
N ARG A 58 -10.36 2.59 13.10
CA ARG A 58 -11.06 2.57 11.80
C ARG A 58 -10.12 2.05 10.71
N PHE A 59 -10.52 0.94 10.12
CA PHE A 59 -9.85 0.37 8.96
C PHE A 59 -10.67 0.68 7.71
N PHE A 60 -10.03 1.33 6.74
CA PHE A 60 -10.59 1.55 5.41
C PHE A 60 -10.17 0.39 4.52
N ASP A 61 -11.14 -0.45 4.13
CA ASP A 61 -10.87 -1.54 3.22
C ASP A 61 -10.63 -1.01 1.81
N ARG A 62 -9.41 -1.20 1.29
CA ARG A 62 -9.13 -1.15 -0.14
C ARG A 62 -8.97 -2.59 -0.60
N LYS A 63 -9.55 -2.90 -1.77
CA LYS A 63 -9.59 -4.24 -2.38
C LYS A 63 -8.35 -5.11 -2.08
N ASP A 64 -7.15 -4.54 -2.17
CA ASP A 64 -5.87 -5.24 -1.96
C ASP A 64 -5.21 -5.02 -0.58
N HIS A 65 -5.56 -3.97 0.17
CA HIS A 65 -4.91 -3.59 1.42
C HIS A 65 -5.85 -2.80 2.35
N TYR A 66 -5.58 -2.78 3.65
CA TYR A 66 -6.26 -1.86 4.55
C TYR A 66 -5.49 -0.56 4.68
N LEU A 67 -6.23 0.52 4.83
CA LEU A 67 -5.70 1.85 5.08
C LEU A 67 -6.19 2.34 6.45
N LEU A 68 -5.27 2.88 7.23
CA LEU A 68 -5.56 3.58 8.48
C LEU A 68 -5.14 5.03 8.33
N PHE A 69 -5.87 5.92 9.00
CA PHE A 69 -5.71 7.36 8.82
C PHE A 69 -5.56 8.06 10.16
N GLY A 70 -4.72 9.10 10.21
CA GLY A 70 -4.57 9.94 11.39
C GLY A 70 -4.00 9.18 12.59
N ARG A 71 -4.63 9.38 13.74
CA ARG A 71 -4.28 8.74 15.01
C ARG A 71 -4.23 7.21 14.94
N ASP A 72 -5.13 6.60 14.17
CA ASP A 72 -5.21 5.13 14.08
C ASP A 72 -3.96 4.57 13.39
N ALA A 73 -3.43 5.29 12.41
CA ALA A 73 -2.18 4.95 11.74
C ALA A 73 -1.00 4.97 12.71
N ASP A 74 -0.87 6.04 13.52
CA ASP A 74 0.20 6.19 14.50
C ASP A 74 0.10 5.15 15.63
N THR A 75 -1.12 4.87 16.09
CA THR A 75 -1.40 3.88 17.13
C THR A 75 -0.99 2.49 16.68
N VAL A 76 -1.38 2.08 15.46
CA VAL A 76 -1.00 0.76 14.93
C VAL A 76 0.50 0.70 14.62
N ALA A 77 1.09 1.77 14.09
CA ALA A 77 2.53 1.83 13.84
C ALA A 77 3.35 1.67 15.13
N THR A 78 2.93 2.31 16.21
CA THR A 78 3.63 2.25 17.50
C THR A 78 3.37 0.92 18.22
N SER A 79 2.10 0.50 18.33
CA SER A 79 1.74 -0.69 19.12
C SER A 79 2.10 -2.00 18.42
N TYR A 80 1.93 -2.09 17.10
CA TYR A 80 2.12 -3.33 16.36
C TYR A 80 3.49 -3.38 15.66
N PHE A 81 3.83 -2.35 14.87
CA PHE A 81 5.09 -2.33 14.13
C PHE A 81 6.29 -1.91 14.97
N LYS A 82 6.04 -1.36 16.18
CA LYS A 82 7.07 -0.78 17.06
C LYS A 82 7.95 0.23 16.34
N SER A 83 7.39 0.88 15.31
CA SER A 83 8.13 1.77 14.41
C SER A 83 7.19 2.73 13.72
N SER A 84 7.49 4.02 13.83
CA SER A 84 6.81 5.10 13.11
C SER A 84 7.26 5.22 11.66
N ALA A 85 8.29 4.48 11.23
CA ALA A 85 8.82 4.54 9.87
C ALA A 85 7.83 4.03 8.81
N ALA A 86 6.84 3.23 9.22
CA ALA A 86 5.79 2.73 8.33
C ALA A 86 4.70 3.78 8.03
N VAL A 87 4.63 4.87 8.81
CA VAL A 87 3.62 5.92 8.63
C VAL A 87 4.02 6.82 7.47
N LYS A 88 3.21 6.77 6.42
CA LYS A 88 3.31 7.67 5.27
C LYS A 88 2.46 8.90 5.52
N HIS A 89 2.67 9.93 4.72
CA HIS A 89 1.94 11.18 4.90
C HIS A 89 1.44 11.68 3.56
N TRP A 90 0.15 12.01 3.52
CA TRP A 90 -0.43 12.75 2.41
C TRP A 90 -0.27 14.23 2.65
N ASN A 91 0.19 14.94 1.63
CA ASN A 91 0.30 16.38 1.66
C ASN A 91 -0.90 16.96 0.92
N GLN A 92 -1.78 17.67 1.63
CA GLN A 92 -2.90 18.40 1.04
C GLN A 92 -2.73 19.88 1.32
N GLY A 93 -2.17 20.62 0.36
CA GLY A 93 -1.84 22.03 0.56
C GLY A 93 -0.79 22.19 1.66
N ASN A 94 -1.16 22.80 2.78
CA ASN A 94 -0.30 23.01 3.94
C ASN A 94 -0.55 22.01 5.09
N GLU A 95 -1.52 21.10 4.92
CA GLU A 95 -1.83 20.06 5.90
C GLU A 95 -1.12 18.76 5.55
N ARG A 96 -0.59 18.10 6.59
CA ARG A 96 0.08 16.80 6.48
C ARG A 96 -0.74 15.77 7.24
N HIS A 97 -1.27 14.79 6.51
CA HIS A 97 -2.13 13.76 7.07
C HIS A 97 -1.40 12.42 7.15
N PRO A 98 -1.10 11.90 8.35
CA PRO A 98 -0.47 10.59 8.48
C PRO A 98 -1.45 9.49 8.08
N TYR A 99 -0.93 8.48 7.39
CA TYR A 99 -1.68 7.30 7.00
C TYR A 99 -0.77 6.07 6.97
N LEU A 100 -1.37 4.91 7.17
CA LEU A 100 -0.67 3.63 7.18
C LEU A 100 -1.40 2.64 6.27
N THR A 101 -0.65 2.05 5.34
CA THR A 101 -1.17 0.99 4.46
C THR A 101 -0.64 -0.35 4.94
N ILE A 102 -1.54 -1.29 5.20
CA ILE A 102 -1.19 -2.65 5.64
C ILE A 102 -1.84 -3.69 4.73
N ASN A 103 -1.13 -4.76 4.40
CA ASN A 103 -1.69 -5.84 3.59
C ASN A 103 -2.82 -6.55 4.34
N LYS A 104 -3.77 -7.17 3.64
CA LYS A 104 -4.94 -7.82 4.27
C LYS A 104 -4.57 -8.88 5.31
N LYS A 105 -3.53 -9.67 5.03
CA LYS A 105 -3.00 -10.66 5.98
C LYS A 105 -2.58 -9.99 7.29
N MET A 106 -1.80 -8.91 7.19
CA MET A 106 -1.32 -8.16 8.35
C MET A 106 -2.47 -7.45 9.07
N GLY A 107 -3.43 -6.89 8.33
CA GLY A 107 -4.63 -6.28 8.93
C GLY A 107 -5.43 -7.26 9.77
N GLY A 108 -5.57 -8.51 9.32
CA GLY A 108 -6.20 -9.56 10.13
C GLY A 108 -5.44 -9.85 11.44
N GLU A 109 -4.11 -9.82 11.40
CA GLU A 109 -3.28 -10.00 12.61
C GLU A 109 -3.38 -8.80 13.56
N VAL A 110 -3.36 -7.57 13.02
CA VAL A 110 -3.54 -6.34 13.80
C VAL A 110 -4.91 -6.30 14.46
N MET A 111 -5.99 -6.60 13.73
CA MET A 111 -7.35 -6.64 14.28
C MET A 111 -7.45 -7.70 15.38
N ARG A 112 -6.87 -8.89 15.16
CA ARG A 112 -6.84 -9.93 16.18
C ARG A 112 -6.08 -9.47 17.43
N ALA A 113 -4.93 -8.84 17.26
CA ALA A 113 -4.14 -8.32 18.37
C ALA A 113 -4.81 -7.16 19.12
N ALA A 114 -5.61 -6.34 18.42
CA ALA A 114 -6.37 -5.23 19.01
C ALA A 114 -7.61 -5.71 19.79
N LEU A 115 -8.23 -6.82 19.36
CA LEU A 115 -9.41 -7.39 20.02
C LEU A 115 -9.06 -8.31 21.19
N LEU A 116 -7.84 -8.84 21.24
CA LEU A 116 -7.39 -9.65 22.36
C LEU A 116 -7.01 -8.76 23.54
N PRO A 117 -7.29 -9.18 24.80
CA PRO A 117 -6.87 -8.45 25.97
C PRO A 117 -5.35 -8.32 25.97
N GLN A 118 -4.83 -7.09 25.89
CA GLN A 118 -3.42 -6.84 26.13
C GLN A 118 -3.20 -6.99 27.64
N ARG A 119 -2.62 -8.12 28.04
CA ARG A 119 -2.24 -8.42 29.42
C ARG A 119 -0.96 -7.69 29.80
#